data_AF-A0A2E3G7M6-F1
#
_entry.id   AF-A0A2E3G7M6-F1
#
_cell.length_a   1.000
_cell.length_b   1.000
_cell.length_c   1.000
_cell.angle_alpha   90.00
_cell.angle_beta   90.00
_cell.angle_gamma   90.00
#
_symmetry.space_group_name_H-M   'P 1'
#
loop_
_entity.id
_entity.type
_entity.pdbx_description
1 polymer ?
#
loop_
_entity_poly.entity_id
_entity_poly.type
_entity_poly.pdbx_seq_one_letter_code
_entity_poly.pdbx_strand_id
1 'polypeptide(L)'
;MLPMVSGKSAVIEGALHPSLWHVRRMSEEHTRYLAWFAEVAIHHQMSGRGFKERGGPVAIVAKKDWKLKARKPVRHKKIKRLIERLTVPLGVDTDLSSAFLETASFGPWDLLIVDKLPLGMEVESPDNEIIAFPTLRGVLAWNPNLKWCEVDHGAIPFLMNGADCMAAGIHRACDTIEIGDLIWIRDQSHGKPLAIGWATMNAMEMVDATKGKAVKMLHHIGDELWELEL
;
A
#
# COMPACT_ATOMS: atom_id res chain seq x y z
N MET A 1 -23.90 -37.96 47.60
CA MET A 1 -22.88 -38.59 46.74
C MET A 1 -23.20 -38.18 45.30
N LEU A 2 -22.46 -37.21 44.77
CA LEU A 2 -22.59 -36.72 43.39
C LEU A 2 -21.95 -37.73 42.42
N PRO A 3 -22.46 -37.92 41.21
CA PRO A 3 -21.63 -38.36 40.09
C PRO A 3 -21.15 -37.14 39.29
N MET A 4 -19.85 -36.91 39.32
CA MET A 4 -19.12 -36.18 38.28
C MET A 4 -18.82 -37.15 37.13
N VAL A 5 -19.21 -36.85 35.89
CA VAL A 5 -18.40 -37.14 34.68
C VAL A 5 -18.73 -36.13 33.56
N SER A 6 -17.76 -35.24 33.31
CA SER A 6 -17.23 -34.77 32.03
C SER A 6 -18.18 -34.54 30.85
N GLY A 7 -18.65 -33.30 30.69
CA GLY A 7 -19.01 -32.75 29.38
C GLY A 7 -17.75 -32.20 28.69
N LYS A 8 -17.22 -32.92 27.69
CA LYS A 8 -16.29 -32.32 26.73
C LYS A 8 -17.09 -31.40 25.81
N SER A 9 -17.05 -30.10 26.11
CA SER A 9 -17.47 -29.07 25.17
C SER A 9 -16.51 -29.14 23.98
N ALA A 10 -16.99 -29.64 22.84
CA ALA A 10 -16.26 -29.54 21.59
C ALA A 10 -16.18 -28.06 21.24
N VAL A 11 -15.00 -27.47 21.42
CA VAL A 11 -14.66 -26.16 20.85
C VAL A 11 -14.71 -26.34 19.35
N ILE A 12 -15.79 -25.85 18.73
CA ILE A 12 -15.88 -25.74 17.28
C ILE A 12 -14.94 -24.58 16.92
N GLU A 13 -13.67 -24.89 16.64
CA GLU A 13 -12.80 -23.99 15.89
C GLU A 13 -13.42 -23.83 14.51
N GLY A 14 -14.28 -22.82 14.38
CA GLY A 14 -14.81 -22.40 13.09
C GLY A 14 -13.64 -21.87 12.26
N ALA A 15 -13.18 -22.68 11.31
CA ALA A 15 -12.31 -22.23 10.25
C ALA A 15 -13.00 -21.05 9.54
N LEU A 16 -12.49 -19.84 9.79
CA LEU A 16 -12.96 -18.62 9.12
C LEU A 16 -12.75 -18.79 7.62
N HIS A 17 -13.74 -18.38 6.84
CA HIS A 17 -13.62 -18.33 5.38
C HIS A 17 -12.37 -17.52 4.97
N PRO A 18 -11.60 -17.93 3.95
CA PRO A 18 -10.32 -17.29 3.58
C PRO A 18 -10.37 -15.77 3.42
N SER A 19 -11.53 -15.24 3.00
CA SER A 19 -11.77 -13.80 2.88
C SER A 19 -11.87 -13.05 4.22
N LEU A 20 -12.49 -13.66 5.24
CA LEU A 20 -12.57 -13.08 6.59
C LEU A 20 -11.21 -13.05 7.28
N TRP A 21 -10.34 -14.01 6.94
CA TRP A 21 -8.95 -14.05 7.42
C TRP A 21 -8.13 -12.86 6.89
N HIS A 22 -8.27 -12.54 5.60
CA HIS A 22 -7.62 -11.37 4.99
C HIS A 22 -8.15 -10.04 5.57
N VAL A 23 -9.46 -9.90 5.72
CA VAL A 23 -10.06 -8.66 6.28
C VAL A 23 -9.60 -8.42 7.72
N ARG A 24 -9.60 -9.46 8.57
CA ARG A 24 -9.15 -9.34 9.95
C ARG A 24 -7.66 -9.04 10.05
N ARG A 25 -6.83 -9.75 9.27
CA ARG A 25 -5.38 -9.50 9.20
C ARG A 25 -5.09 -8.08 8.71
N MET A 26 -5.82 -7.56 7.74
CA MET A 26 -5.65 -6.18 7.25
C MET A 26 -6.06 -5.13 8.29
N SER A 27 -7.08 -5.39 9.11
CA SER A 27 -7.45 -4.52 10.23
C SER A 27 -6.36 -4.51 11.34
N GLU A 28 -5.80 -5.68 11.65
CA GLU A 28 -4.69 -5.82 12.59
C GLU A 28 -3.42 -5.14 12.06
N GLU A 29 -3.08 -5.34 10.78
CA GLU A 29 -1.96 -4.67 10.12
C GLU A 29 -2.15 -3.15 10.06
N HIS A 30 -3.35 -2.65 9.73
CA HIS A 30 -3.64 -1.21 9.78
C HIS A 30 -3.34 -0.64 11.17
N THR A 31 -3.80 -1.31 12.23
CA THR A 31 -3.51 -0.91 13.61
C THR A 31 -2.01 -0.94 13.92
N ARG A 32 -1.30 -1.97 13.45
CA ARG A 32 0.16 -2.09 13.61
C ARG A 32 0.93 -1.00 12.87
N TYR A 33 0.46 -0.58 11.69
CA TYR A 33 1.04 0.52 10.93
C TYR A 33 0.85 1.86 11.63
N LEU A 34 -0.33 2.12 12.20
CA LEU A 34 -0.59 3.33 12.99
C LEU A 34 0.26 3.36 14.28
N ALA A 35 0.41 2.22 14.96
CA ALA A 35 1.24 2.11 16.16
C ALA A 35 2.73 2.30 15.83
N TRP A 36 3.22 1.63 14.79
CA TRP A 36 4.60 1.76 14.32
C TRP A 36 4.90 3.19 13.83
N PHE A 37 3.94 3.84 13.17
CA PHE A 37 4.04 5.24 12.82
C PHE A 37 4.24 6.14 14.04
N ALA A 38 3.40 5.99 15.06
CA ALA A 38 3.49 6.80 16.27
C ALA A 38 4.89 6.66 16.90
N GLU A 39 5.44 5.45 16.91
CA GLU A 39 6.80 5.18 17.39
C GLU A 39 7.89 5.85 16.53
N VAL A 40 7.82 5.74 15.20
CA VAL A 40 8.79 6.38 14.28
C VAL A 40 8.75 7.90 14.41
N ALA A 41 7.56 8.50 14.53
CA ALA A 41 7.38 9.94 14.72
C ALA A 41 7.98 10.42 16.05
N ILE A 42 7.74 9.68 17.15
CA ILE A 42 8.31 9.99 18.48
C ILE A 42 9.84 9.88 18.45
N HIS A 43 10.37 8.82 17.84
CA HIS A 43 11.83 8.61 17.77
C HIS A 43 12.52 9.71 16.94
N HIS A 44 11.91 10.16 15.84
CA HIS A 44 12.43 11.28 15.06
C HIS A 44 12.50 12.56 15.90
N GLN A 45 11.45 12.87 16.66
CA GLN A 45 11.36 14.04 17.53
C GLN A 45 12.39 14.01 18.69
N MET A 46 12.77 12.82 19.15
CA MET A 46 13.78 12.61 20.21
C MET A 46 15.24 12.63 19.69
N SER A 47 15.47 12.33 18.40
CA SER A 47 16.82 12.14 17.82
C SER A 47 17.63 13.41 17.52
N GLY A 48 17.20 14.58 18.00
CA GLY A 48 18.07 15.76 18.11
C GLY A 48 18.59 16.39 16.80
N ARG A 49 18.12 15.98 15.61
CA ARG A 49 18.29 16.79 14.39
C ARG A 49 17.23 17.89 14.40
N GLY A 50 17.52 18.93 15.17
CA GLY A 50 16.67 20.11 15.32
C GLY A 50 16.27 20.69 13.96
N PHE A 51 14.98 20.58 13.64
CA PHE A 51 14.34 21.44 12.66
C PHE A 51 14.54 22.88 13.15
N LYS A 52 15.41 23.63 12.47
CA LYS A 52 15.46 25.09 12.64
C LYS A 52 14.10 25.57 12.14
N GLU A 53 13.26 26.01 13.07
CA GLU A 53 11.96 26.62 12.81
C GLU A 53 12.10 27.71 11.74
N ARG A 54 11.91 27.33 10.48
CA ARG A 54 11.43 28.23 9.45
C ARG A 54 9.99 27.82 9.23
N GLY A 55 9.13 28.42 10.06
CA GLY A 55 7.69 28.33 9.92
C GLY A 55 7.25 28.79 8.53
N GLY A 56 7.00 27.82 7.67
CA GLY A 56 5.84 27.83 6.80
C GLY A 56 4.83 26.83 7.37
N PRO A 57 3.52 26.97 7.11
CA PRO A 57 2.56 25.96 7.53
C PRO A 57 3.05 24.62 6.99
N VAL A 58 3.19 23.62 7.87
CA VAL A 58 3.17 22.22 7.43
C VAL A 58 1.92 22.14 6.59
N ALA A 59 2.08 21.95 5.28
CA ALA A 59 0.95 21.82 4.39
C ALA A 59 0.26 20.52 4.80
N ILE A 60 -0.71 20.64 5.70
CA ILE A 60 -1.76 19.65 5.83
C ILE A 60 -2.38 19.66 4.44
N VAL A 61 -1.97 18.73 3.59
CA VAL A 61 -2.61 18.52 2.30
C VAL A 61 -4.06 18.29 2.66
N ALA A 62 -4.92 19.24 2.31
CA ALA A 62 -6.32 19.19 2.66
C ALA A 62 -6.86 17.88 2.11
N LYS A 63 -7.29 16.97 3.00
CA LYS A 63 -7.88 15.70 2.60
C LYS A 63 -9.03 16.01 1.66
N LYS A 64 -8.97 15.50 0.43
CA LYS A 64 -10.01 15.70 -0.57
C LYS A 64 -11.21 14.86 -0.17
N ASP A 65 -12.40 15.45 -0.18
CA ASP A 65 -13.67 14.75 0.07
C ASP A 65 -14.09 13.91 -1.15
N TRP A 66 -13.27 12.91 -1.48
CA TRP A 66 -13.62 11.94 -2.50
C TRP A 66 -14.70 11.00 -2.00
N LYS A 67 -15.66 10.72 -2.88
CA LYS A 67 -16.75 9.78 -2.61
C LYS A 67 -16.59 8.60 -3.54
N LEU A 68 -16.85 7.41 -3.01
CA LEU A 68 -16.94 6.20 -3.80
C LEU A 68 -18.13 6.29 -4.76
N LYS A 69 -17.90 6.02 -6.04
CA LYS A 69 -18.91 6.09 -7.11
C LYS A 69 -18.91 4.80 -7.91
N ALA A 70 -20.04 4.52 -8.58
CA ALA A 70 -20.18 3.41 -9.52
C ALA A 70 -19.78 2.01 -8.97
N ARG A 71 -19.84 1.82 -7.65
CA ARG A 71 -19.54 0.54 -6.99
C ARG A 71 -20.53 -0.53 -7.46
N LYS A 72 -20.02 -1.62 -8.03
CA LYS A 72 -20.84 -2.73 -8.52
C LYS A 72 -20.09 -4.07 -8.46
N PRO A 73 -20.78 -5.19 -8.20
CA PRO A 73 -20.19 -6.52 -8.30
C PRO A 73 -19.78 -6.85 -9.74
N VAL A 74 -18.71 -7.63 -9.89
CA VAL A 74 -18.19 -8.09 -11.18
C VAL A 74 -17.84 -9.57 -11.13
N ARG A 75 -17.95 -10.26 -12.27
CA ARG A 75 -17.57 -11.67 -12.37
C ARG A 75 -16.06 -11.79 -12.63
N HIS A 76 -15.41 -12.76 -11.98
CA HIS A 76 -13.98 -13.05 -12.16
C HIS A 76 -13.56 -13.11 -13.65
N LYS A 77 -14.33 -13.80 -14.50
CA LYS A 77 -14.07 -13.91 -15.95
C LYS A 77 -13.95 -12.54 -16.65
N LYS A 78 -14.68 -11.52 -16.20
CA LYS A 78 -14.67 -10.18 -16.81
C LYS A 78 -13.43 -9.38 -16.43
N ILE A 79 -12.92 -9.57 -15.21
CA ILE A 79 -11.76 -8.83 -14.69
C ILE A 79 -10.46 -9.62 -14.72
N LYS A 80 -10.45 -10.85 -15.24
CA LYS A 80 -9.26 -11.71 -15.29
C LYS A 80 -8.03 -10.98 -15.88
N ARG A 81 -8.22 -10.23 -16.97
CA ARG A 81 -7.15 -9.42 -17.59
C ARG A 81 -6.63 -8.30 -16.68
N LEU A 82 -7.51 -7.68 -15.89
CA LEU A 82 -7.10 -6.67 -14.93
C LEU A 82 -6.27 -7.31 -13.80
N ILE A 83 -6.70 -8.46 -13.28
CA ILE A 83 -5.94 -9.22 -12.28
C ILE A 83 -4.54 -9.55 -12.82
N GLU A 84 -4.45 -10.09 -14.03
CA GLU A 84 -3.15 -10.39 -14.67
C GLU A 84 -2.25 -9.15 -14.77
N ARG A 85 -2.81 -8.00 -15.18
CA ARG A 85 -2.07 -6.72 -15.23
C ARG A 85 -1.61 -6.25 -13.84
N LEU A 86 -2.38 -6.52 -12.79
CA LEU A 86 -2.05 -6.16 -11.41
C LEU A 86 -0.96 -7.04 -10.80
N THR A 87 -0.85 -8.30 -11.22
CA THR A 87 -0.10 -9.32 -10.46
C THR A 87 1.15 -9.80 -11.19
N VAL A 88 1.05 -10.06 -12.50
CA VAL A 88 2.15 -10.65 -13.28
C VAL A 88 3.40 -9.76 -13.32
N PRO A 89 3.31 -8.44 -13.59
CA PRO A 89 4.49 -7.57 -13.59
C PRO A 89 5.17 -7.45 -12.23
N LEU A 90 4.47 -7.82 -11.16
CA LEU A 90 4.92 -7.74 -9.78
C LEU A 90 5.41 -9.07 -9.20
N GLY A 91 5.41 -10.14 -10.01
CA GLY A 91 5.78 -11.49 -9.59
C GLY A 91 4.79 -12.12 -8.62
N VAL A 92 3.53 -11.67 -8.64
CA VAL A 92 2.47 -12.19 -7.77
C VAL A 92 1.68 -13.29 -8.48
N ASP A 93 1.53 -14.41 -7.79
CA ASP A 93 0.58 -15.47 -8.15
C ASP A 93 -0.58 -15.46 -7.14
N THR A 94 -1.79 -15.16 -7.61
CA THR A 94 -2.99 -15.07 -6.77
C THR A 94 -4.22 -15.55 -7.53
N ASP A 95 -5.04 -16.38 -6.87
CA ASP A 95 -6.32 -16.82 -7.40
C ASP A 95 -7.47 -16.12 -6.66
N LEU A 96 -8.25 -15.36 -7.43
CA LEU A 96 -9.42 -14.62 -6.95
C LEU A 96 -10.74 -15.23 -7.46
N SER A 97 -10.71 -16.48 -7.95
CA SER A 97 -11.85 -17.17 -8.54
C SER A 97 -13.04 -17.34 -7.57
N SER A 98 -12.77 -17.51 -6.28
CA SER A 98 -13.77 -17.68 -5.22
C SER A 98 -14.09 -16.39 -4.46
N ALA A 99 -13.37 -15.30 -4.72
CA ALA A 99 -13.54 -14.05 -3.97
C ALA A 99 -14.76 -13.25 -4.43
N PHE A 100 -15.33 -12.43 -3.55
CA PHE A 100 -16.34 -11.45 -3.95
C PHE A 100 -15.64 -10.23 -4.56
N LEU A 101 -15.96 -9.94 -5.83
CA LEU A 101 -15.26 -8.94 -6.61
C LEU A 101 -16.20 -7.78 -6.95
N GLU A 102 -15.71 -6.56 -6.75
CA GLU A 102 -16.41 -5.34 -7.09
C GLU A 102 -15.47 -4.37 -7.81
N THR A 103 -16.05 -3.46 -8.59
CA THR A 103 -15.33 -2.31 -9.17
C THR A 103 -16.00 -1.02 -8.72
N ALA A 104 -15.23 0.04 -8.48
CA ALA A 104 -15.74 1.36 -8.15
C ALA A 104 -14.77 2.44 -8.65
N SER A 105 -15.21 3.69 -8.72
CA SER A 105 -14.31 4.84 -8.96
C SER A 105 -14.19 5.65 -7.67
N PHE A 106 -12.97 6.10 -7.36
CA PHE A 106 -12.65 6.91 -6.19
C PHE A 106 -11.57 7.94 -6.56
N GLY A 107 -11.94 9.22 -6.57
CA GLY A 107 -11.03 10.28 -7.02
C GLY A 107 -10.55 10.02 -8.46
N PRO A 108 -9.22 9.98 -8.72
CA PRO A 108 -8.64 9.68 -10.02
C PRO A 108 -8.49 8.18 -10.30
N TRP A 109 -8.92 7.30 -9.39
CA TRP A 109 -8.66 5.87 -9.47
C TRP A 109 -9.91 5.07 -9.79
N ASP A 110 -9.77 4.07 -10.66
CA ASP A 110 -10.72 2.97 -10.78
C ASP A 110 -10.22 1.78 -9.98
N LEU A 111 -11.01 1.32 -9.02
CA LEU A 111 -10.60 0.35 -8.01
C LEU A 111 -11.10 -1.06 -8.34
N LEU A 112 -10.24 -2.04 -8.09
CA LEU A 112 -10.63 -3.43 -7.87
C LEU A 112 -10.77 -3.66 -6.36
N ILE A 113 -11.99 -3.97 -5.94
CA ILE A 113 -12.33 -4.30 -4.56
C ILE A 113 -12.51 -5.82 -4.45
N VAL A 114 -11.79 -6.44 -3.54
CA VAL A 114 -11.82 -7.88 -3.28
C VAL A 114 -12.25 -8.06 -1.83
N ASP A 115 -13.39 -8.72 -1.60
CA ASP A 115 -13.94 -8.99 -0.26
C ASP A 115 -14.00 -7.72 0.61
N LYS A 116 -14.49 -6.61 0.04
CA LYS A 116 -14.59 -5.28 0.65
C LYS A 116 -13.24 -4.61 0.99
N LEU A 117 -12.15 -5.02 0.36
CA LEU A 117 -10.86 -4.33 0.45
C LEU A 117 -10.46 -3.78 -0.92
N PRO A 118 -10.06 -2.50 -1.04
CA PRO A 118 -9.56 -1.96 -2.30
C PRO A 118 -8.14 -2.46 -2.53
N LEU A 119 -7.96 -3.53 -3.30
CA LEU A 119 -6.65 -4.18 -3.50
C LEU A 119 -5.97 -3.78 -4.80
N GLY A 120 -6.71 -3.41 -5.84
CA GLY A 120 -6.15 -2.94 -7.10
C GLY A 120 -6.64 -1.53 -7.45
N MET A 121 -5.86 -0.81 -8.23
CA MET A 121 -6.22 0.46 -8.83
C MET A 121 -5.77 0.51 -10.30
N GLU A 122 -6.56 1.18 -11.13
CA GLU A 122 -6.14 1.71 -12.42
C GLU A 122 -6.00 3.24 -12.30
N VAL A 123 -4.94 3.77 -12.89
CA VAL A 123 -4.60 5.19 -12.90
C VAL A 123 -4.05 5.58 -14.26
N GLU A 124 -4.35 6.80 -14.69
CA GLU A 124 -3.78 7.37 -15.90
C GLU A 124 -2.33 7.83 -15.64
N SER A 125 -1.40 7.37 -16.48
CA SER A 125 0.00 7.79 -16.45
C SER A 125 0.13 9.22 -16.98
N PRO A 126 1.29 9.87 -16.75
CA PRO A 126 1.57 11.18 -17.36
C PRO A 126 1.49 11.20 -18.89
N ASP A 127 1.62 10.05 -19.54
CA ASP A 127 1.57 9.87 -21.00
C ASP A 127 0.17 9.44 -21.48
N ASN A 128 -0.85 9.57 -20.63
CA ASN A 128 -2.25 9.20 -20.87
C ASN A 128 -2.50 7.70 -21.10
N GLU A 129 -1.66 6.83 -20.53
CA GLU A 129 -1.86 5.37 -20.56
C GLU A 129 -2.53 4.88 -19.26
N ILE A 130 -3.43 3.90 -19.36
CA ILE A 130 -4.07 3.32 -18.18
C ILE A 130 -3.19 2.21 -17.59
N ILE A 131 -2.57 2.49 -16.46
CA ILE A 131 -1.72 1.56 -15.73
C ILE A 131 -2.51 0.94 -14.58
N ALA A 132 -2.43 -0.39 -14.46
CA ALA A 132 -2.99 -1.12 -13.33
C ALA A 132 -1.89 -1.45 -12.32
N PHE A 133 -2.14 -1.21 -11.04
CA PHE A 133 -1.22 -1.53 -9.96
C PHE A 133 -1.95 -1.84 -8.66
N PRO A 134 -1.42 -2.68 -7.76
CA PRO A 134 -2.02 -2.87 -6.45
C PRO A 134 -2.04 -1.57 -5.65
N THR A 135 -3.06 -1.38 -4.82
CA THR A 135 -3.01 -0.33 -3.78
C THR A 135 -2.00 -0.73 -2.70
N LEU A 136 -1.72 0.12 -1.71
CA LEU A 136 -0.88 -0.30 -0.58
C LEU A 136 -1.49 -1.48 0.19
N ARG A 137 -2.82 -1.55 0.28
CA ARG A 137 -3.54 -2.72 0.84
C ARG A 137 -3.38 -3.95 -0.05
N GLY A 138 -3.36 -3.77 -1.37
CA GLY A 138 -3.02 -4.83 -2.33
C GLY A 138 -1.60 -5.34 -2.18
N VAL A 139 -0.62 -4.44 -2.06
CA VAL A 139 0.79 -4.80 -1.80
C VAL A 139 0.91 -5.60 -0.51
N LEU A 140 0.22 -5.20 0.56
CA LEU A 140 0.19 -5.95 1.83
C LEU A 140 -0.46 -7.32 1.70
N ALA A 141 -1.57 -7.42 0.94
CA ALA A 141 -2.31 -8.68 0.77
C ALA A 141 -1.56 -9.68 -0.11
N TRP A 142 -0.91 -9.20 -1.18
CA TRP A 142 -0.30 -10.04 -2.20
C TRP A 142 1.21 -10.20 -2.07
N ASN A 143 1.85 -9.36 -1.25
CA ASN A 143 3.28 -9.38 -0.95
C ASN A 143 4.17 -9.53 -2.21
N PRO A 144 4.09 -8.57 -3.16
CA PRO A 144 4.86 -8.60 -4.39
C PRO A 144 6.37 -8.56 -4.10
N ASN A 145 7.17 -9.08 -5.03
CA ASN A 145 8.63 -9.15 -4.90
C ASN A 145 9.38 -8.30 -5.95
N LEU A 146 8.67 -7.66 -6.88
CA LEU A 146 9.22 -6.77 -7.92
C LEU A 146 8.72 -5.31 -7.77
N LYS A 147 9.33 -4.42 -8.56
CA LYS A 147 8.99 -2.98 -8.69
C LYS A 147 8.94 -2.25 -7.34
N TRP A 148 9.98 -2.43 -6.53
CA TRP A 148 10.14 -1.74 -5.24
C TRP A 148 11.46 -1.02 -5.09
N CYS A 149 11.47 0.03 -4.27
CA CYS A 149 12.69 0.58 -3.68
C CYS A 149 12.57 0.66 -2.15
N GLU A 150 13.71 0.59 -1.46
CA GLU A 150 13.77 0.68 -0.01
C GLU A 150 14.45 1.97 0.45
N VAL A 151 13.83 2.60 1.45
CA VAL A 151 14.27 3.89 1.98
C VAL A 151 14.75 3.79 3.42
N ASP A 152 15.61 4.73 3.80
CA ASP A 152 16.02 4.93 5.19
C ASP A 152 14.87 5.43 6.08
N HIS A 153 15.08 5.36 7.40
CA HIS A 153 14.12 5.85 8.39
C HIS A 153 13.88 7.36 8.32
N GLY A 154 14.83 8.13 7.79
CA GLY A 154 14.72 9.58 7.68
C GLY A 154 13.72 10.02 6.63
N ALA A 155 13.52 9.22 5.57
CA ALA A 155 12.56 9.49 4.51
C ALA A 155 11.10 9.23 4.92
N ILE A 156 10.86 8.31 5.86
CA ILE A 156 9.51 7.83 6.23
C ILE A 156 8.53 8.97 6.57
N PRO A 157 8.87 9.93 7.47
CA PRO A 157 7.93 11.01 7.82
C PRO A 157 7.54 11.88 6.63
N PHE A 158 8.43 12.06 5.64
CA PHE A 158 8.13 12.85 4.45
C PHE A 158 7.19 12.11 3.52
N LEU A 159 7.44 10.81 3.28
CA LEU A 159 6.58 9.97 2.44
C LEU A 159 5.16 9.88 2.99
N MET A 160 5.01 9.76 4.30
CA MET A 160 3.71 9.70 4.97
C MET A 160 2.92 11.01 4.93
N ASN A 161 3.60 12.12 4.63
CA ASN A 161 2.96 13.41 4.39
C ASN A 161 2.76 13.68 2.88
N GLY A 162 2.92 12.67 2.04
CA GLY A 162 2.71 12.76 0.59
C GLY A 162 3.82 13.47 -0.18
N ALA A 163 5.00 13.66 0.43
CA ALA A 163 6.14 14.20 -0.29
C ALA A 163 6.70 13.18 -1.30
N ASP A 164 7.30 13.69 -2.38
CA ASP A 164 8.03 12.85 -3.33
C ASP A 164 9.24 12.16 -2.67
N CYS A 165 9.61 10.99 -3.17
CA CYS A 165 10.80 10.29 -2.71
C CYS A 165 12.05 10.83 -3.39
N MET A 166 13.00 11.29 -2.59
CA MET A 166 14.30 11.76 -3.06
C MET A 166 15.31 10.61 -3.11
N ALA A 167 16.18 10.59 -4.13
CA ALA A 167 17.19 9.54 -4.30
C ALA A 167 18.12 9.39 -3.09
N ALA A 168 18.42 10.50 -2.39
CA ALA A 168 19.27 10.52 -1.20
C ALA A 168 18.81 9.59 -0.06
N GLY A 169 17.52 9.22 -0.02
CA GLY A 169 16.98 8.31 0.99
C GLY A 169 16.85 6.86 0.51
N ILE A 170 17.17 6.55 -0.74
CA ILE A 170 17.06 5.21 -1.33
C ILE A 170 18.40 4.51 -1.23
N HIS A 171 18.41 3.28 -0.71
CA HIS A 171 19.63 2.49 -0.58
C HIS A 171 19.66 1.26 -1.48
N ARG A 172 18.49 0.69 -1.81
CA ARG A 172 18.36 -0.42 -2.76
C ARG A 172 17.07 -0.29 -3.54
N ALA A 173 17.08 -0.81 -4.76
CA ALA A 173 15.93 -0.86 -5.64
C ALA A 173 15.90 -2.20 -6.37
N CYS A 174 14.72 -2.62 -6.78
CA CYS A 174 14.54 -3.73 -7.70
C CYS A 174 15.12 -3.35 -9.06
N ASP A 175 16.01 -4.18 -9.59
CA ASP A 175 16.68 -4.03 -10.89
C ASP A 175 15.73 -3.85 -12.08
N THR A 176 14.52 -4.40 -12.01
CA THR A 176 13.50 -4.29 -13.06
C THR A 176 12.89 -2.89 -13.23
N ILE A 177 13.24 -1.90 -12.39
CA ILE A 177 12.62 -0.56 -12.43
C ILE A 177 13.21 0.27 -13.56
N GLU A 178 12.31 0.75 -14.43
CA GLU A 178 12.56 1.69 -15.50
C GLU A 178 11.88 3.04 -15.22
N ILE A 179 12.33 4.10 -15.91
CA ILE A 179 11.71 5.43 -15.81
C ILE A 179 10.27 5.33 -16.35
N GLY A 180 9.31 5.90 -15.60
CA GLY A 180 7.89 5.85 -15.94
C GLY A 180 7.13 4.69 -15.31
N ASP A 181 7.83 3.70 -14.74
CA ASP A 181 7.18 2.61 -14.00
C ASP A 181 6.43 3.14 -12.78
N LEU A 182 5.30 2.51 -12.45
CA LEU A 182 4.73 2.62 -11.12
C LEU A 182 5.41 1.62 -10.19
N ILE A 183 5.89 2.09 -9.04
CA ILE A 183 6.64 1.28 -8.07
C ILE A 183 6.10 1.51 -6.65
N TRP A 184 6.36 0.55 -5.75
CA TRP A 184 6.07 0.70 -4.32
C TRP A 184 7.34 0.97 -3.51
N ILE A 185 7.22 1.78 -2.46
CA ILE A 185 8.32 2.18 -1.58
C ILE A 185 8.14 1.45 -0.26
N ARG A 186 9.23 0.89 0.28
CA ARG A 186 9.23 0.18 1.55
C ARG A 186 10.30 0.67 2.51
N ASP A 187 10.14 0.41 3.80
CA ASP A 187 11.21 0.67 4.76
C ASP A 187 12.34 -0.35 4.62
N GLN A 188 13.59 0.08 4.77
CA GLN A 188 14.76 -0.80 4.64
C GLN A 188 14.90 -1.84 5.78
N SER A 189 14.25 -1.63 6.92
CA SER A 189 14.47 -2.46 8.11
C SER A 189 13.50 -3.63 8.22
N HIS A 190 12.25 -3.44 7.80
CA HIS A 190 11.19 -4.44 7.91
C HIS A 190 10.56 -4.79 6.56
N GLY A 191 10.86 -4.04 5.49
CA GLY A 191 10.26 -4.23 4.18
C GLY A 191 8.78 -3.85 4.12
N LYS A 192 8.28 -3.09 5.09
CA LYS A 192 6.89 -2.63 5.16
C LYS A 192 6.63 -1.63 4.03
N PRO A 193 5.60 -1.83 3.18
CA PRO A 193 5.20 -0.82 2.21
C PRO A 193 4.78 0.48 2.88
N LEU A 194 5.10 1.61 2.26
CA LEU A 194 4.90 2.98 2.75
C LEU A 194 4.14 3.84 1.75
N ALA A 195 4.48 3.71 0.48
CA ALA A 195 3.96 4.55 -0.59
C ALA A 195 4.06 3.87 -1.95
N ILE A 196 3.41 4.46 -2.95
CA ILE A 196 3.42 4.10 -4.36
C ILE A 196 3.61 5.38 -5.17
N GLY A 197 4.39 5.30 -6.24
CA GLY A 197 4.59 6.45 -7.11
C GLY A 197 5.30 6.12 -8.41
N TRP A 198 5.41 7.13 -9.26
CA TRP A 198 6.02 7.04 -10.59
C TRP A 198 7.53 7.18 -10.49
N ALA A 199 8.27 6.18 -10.94
CA ALA A 199 9.71 6.22 -11.07
C ALA A 199 10.14 7.32 -12.04
N THR A 200 11.00 8.23 -11.58
CA THR A 200 11.63 9.27 -12.41
C THR A 200 13.11 8.98 -12.66
N MET A 201 13.60 7.86 -12.16
CA MET A 201 14.94 7.31 -12.31
C MET A 201 14.81 5.79 -12.50
N ASN A 202 15.75 5.16 -13.21
CA ASN A 202 15.82 3.70 -13.23
C ASN A 202 16.45 3.16 -11.92
N ALA A 203 16.42 1.83 -11.74
CA ALA A 203 16.91 1.18 -10.52
C ALA A 203 18.34 1.56 -10.12
N MET A 204 19.28 1.59 -11.08
CA MET A 204 20.68 1.91 -10.83
C MET A 204 20.85 3.37 -10.42
N GLU A 205 20.22 4.28 -11.17
CA GLU A 205 20.24 5.71 -10.88
C GLU A 205 19.64 6.04 -9.52
N MET A 206 18.56 5.36 -9.12
CA MET A 206 17.93 5.56 -7.80
C MET A 206 18.89 5.29 -6.65
N VAL A 207 19.78 4.32 -6.80
CA VAL A 207 20.74 3.91 -5.76
C VAL A 207 22.01 4.76 -5.80
N ASP A 208 22.49 5.12 -6.99
CA ASP A 208 23.74 5.85 -7.17
C ASP A 208 23.59 7.37 -6.96
N ALA A 209 22.41 7.93 -7.24
CA ALA A 209 22.20 9.36 -7.17
C ALA A 209 22.06 9.87 -5.72
N THR A 210 22.88 10.85 -5.36
CA THR A 210 22.83 11.51 -4.04
C THR A 210 21.82 12.65 -3.97
N LYS A 211 21.17 12.99 -5.08
CA LYS A 211 20.19 14.08 -5.18
C LYS A 211 19.20 13.83 -6.33
N GLY A 212 18.10 14.56 -6.29
CA GLY A 212 17.05 14.47 -7.31
C GLY A 212 15.85 13.68 -6.84
N LYS A 213 14.73 13.90 -7.51
CA LYS A 213 13.50 13.15 -7.28
C LYS A 213 13.65 11.79 -7.95
N ALA A 214 13.47 10.72 -7.18
CA ALA A 214 13.52 9.34 -7.66
C ALA A 214 12.13 8.78 -7.92
N VAL A 215 11.16 9.14 -7.08
CA VAL A 215 9.76 8.71 -7.22
C VAL A 215 8.83 9.89 -7.00
N LYS A 216 7.95 10.15 -7.96
CA LYS A 216 6.85 11.11 -7.83
C LYS A 216 5.67 10.45 -7.13
N MET A 217 5.25 11.00 -6.00
CA MET A 217 4.23 10.42 -5.13
C MET A 217 2.88 10.27 -5.83
N LEU A 218 2.21 9.14 -5.61
CA LEU A 218 0.84 8.88 -6.08
C LEU A 218 -0.09 8.48 -4.93
N HIS A 219 0.35 7.56 -4.07
CA HIS A 219 -0.45 7.00 -2.98
C HIS A 219 0.44 6.70 -1.78
N HIS A 220 0.03 7.06 -0.57
CA HIS A 220 0.80 6.82 0.66
C HIS A 220 -0.09 6.41 1.84
N ILE A 221 0.52 5.83 2.87
CA ILE A 221 -0.17 5.58 4.13
C ILE A 221 -0.69 6.90 4.70
N GLY A 222 -1.99 6.94 5.02
CA GLY A 222 -2.68 8.10 5.60
C GLY A 222 -3.41 9.00 4.60
N ASP A 223 -3.27 8.74 3.29
CA ASP A 223 -4.04 9.44 2.27
C ASP A 223 -5.49 8.95 2.14
N GLU A 224 -6.26 9.56 1.25
CA GLU A 224 -7.68 9.26 1.09
C GLU A 224 -7.97 7.83 0.66
N LEU A 225 -7.10 7.19 -0.15
CA LEU A 225 -7.29 5.80 -0.57
C LEU A 225 -6.92 4.83 0.54
N TRP A 226 -5.87 5.14 1.31
CA TRP A 226 -5.48 4.34 2.47
C TRP A 226 -6.61 4.31 3.51
N GLU A 227 -7.20 5.47 3.78
CA GLU A 227 -8.29 5.65 4.75
C GLU A 227 -9.67 5.23 4.22
N LEU A 228 -9.77 4.76 2.98
CA LEU A 228 -11.03 4.32 2.39
C LEU A 228 -11.56 3.07 3.14
N GLU A 229 -12.71 3.23 3.79
CA GLU A 229 -13.48 2.15 4.40
C GLU A 229 -14.69 1.77 3.52
N LEU A 230 -15.03 0.48 3.43
CA LEU A 230 -15.98 -0.10 2.46
C LEU A 230 -17.09 -0.97 3.05
#